data_AF-A0A519W2D5-F1
#
_entry.id   AF-A0A519W2D5-F1
#
_cell.length_a   1.000
_cell.length_b   1.000
_cell.length_c   1.000
_cell.angle_alpha   90.00
_cell.angle_beta   90.00
_cell.angle_gamma   90.00
#
_symmetry.space_group_name_H-M   'P 1'
#
loop_
_entity.id
_entity.type
_entity.pdbx_description
1 polymer ?
#
loop_
_entity_poly.entity_id
_entity_poly.type
_entity_poly.pdbx_seq_one_letter_code
_entity_poly.pdbx_strand_id
1 'polypeptide(L)'
;LLLNVKLYAEMCLSIYYLIMSVYGWIIWKKRKVEGANQVAWSTNNELLIAVMISVVGFFVFYFVLRNHTDSDVPLLDAFVSSTAWAGMWLLAKRKIENWIFLNVSNIVAIPLLFHKKLPLMACLTIFLFVVAIFGFIDWKKIIGKRSLRTI
;
A
#
# COMPACT_ATOMS: atom_id res chain seq x y z
N LEU A 1 -5.39 29.52 12.10
CA LEU A 1 -6.08 28.21 12.29
C LEU A 1 -5.61 27.11 11.33
N LEU A 2 -5.42 27.39 10.03
CA LEU A 2 -5.00 26.40 9.01
C LEU A 2 -3.66 25.68 9.27
N LEU A 3 -2.69 26.33 9.92
CA LEU A 3 -1.38 25.72 10.23
C LEU A 3 -1.48 24.52 11.18
N ASN A 4 -2.34 24.58 12.18
CA ASN A 4 -2.50 23.50 13.15
C ASN A 4 -3.11 22.25 12.52
N VAL A 5 -4.14 22.42 11.68
CA VAL A 5 -4.82 21.29 11.02
C VAL A 5 -3.85 20.56 10.07
N LYS A 6 -3.03 21.32 9.33
CA LYS A 6 -2.02 20.73 8.44
C LYS A 6 -0.95 19.96 9.23
N LEU A 7 -0.50 20.52 10.36
CA LEU A 7 0.45 19.85 11.27
C LEU A 7 -0.12 18.57 11.89
N TYR A 8 -1.38 18.55 12.29
CA TYR A 8 -2.02 17.34 12.85
C TYR A 8 -2.14 16.23 11.80
N ALA A 9 -2.52 16.57 10.56
CA ALA A 9 -2.61 15.61 9.48
C ALA A 9 -1.23 14.99 9.14
N GLU A 10 -0.20 15.83 9.05
CA GLU A 10 1.19 15.42 8.85
C GLU A 10 1.67 14.50 9.99
N MET A 11 1.40 14.88 11.24
CA MET A 11 1.80 14.10 12.43
C MET A 11 1.11 12.73 12.48
N CYS A 12 -0.18 12.66 12.17
CA CYS A 12 -0.92 11.40 12.09
C CYS A 12 -0.34 10.46 11.02
N LEU A 13 0.01 11.00 9.85
CA LEU A 13 0.68 10.25 8.78
C LEU A 13 2.05 9.73 9.24
N SER A 14 2.86 10.57 9.89
CA SER A 14 4.16 10.16 10.43
C SER A 14 4.02 9.06 11.48
N ILE A 15 3.05 9.15 12.39
CA ILE A 15 2.77 8.11 13.38
C ILE A 15 2.37 6.80 12.69
N TYR A 16 1.54 6.83 11.65
CA TYR A 16 1.20 5.63 10.88
C TYR A 16 2.44 5.00 10.25
N TYR A 17 3.30 5.78 9.58
CA TYR A 17 4.53 5.26 9.00
C TYR A 17 5.48 4.68 10.04
N LEU A 18 5.56 5.29 11.24
CA LEU A 18 6.33 4.77 12.36
C LEU A 18 5.81 3.40 12.80
N ILE A 19 4.50 3.28 13.04
CA ILE A 19 3.84 2.03 13.44
C ILE A 19 4.08 0.95 12.37
N MET A 20 3.88 1.27 11.10
CA MET A 20 4.08 0.32 10.00
C MET A 20 5.54 -0.11 9.85
N SER A 21 6.49 0.80 10.08
CA SER A 21 7.92 0.49 10.03
C SER A 21 8.33 -0.45 11.16
N VAL A 22 7.86 -0.19 12.39
CA VAL A 22 8.09 -1.08 13.55
C VAL A 22 7.43 -2.44 13.32
N TYR A 23 6.19 -2.46 12.83
CA TYR A 23 5.47 -3.70 12.54
C TYR A 23 6.18 -4.55 11.46
N GLY A 24 6.62 -3.92 10.37
CA GLY A 24 7.39 -4.57 9.31
C GLY A 24 8.70 -5.16 9.85
N TRP A 25 9.42 -4.40 10.67
CA TRP A 25 10.66 -4.85 11.31
C TRP A 25 10.46 -6.08 12.19
N ILE A 26 9.41 -6.08 13.05
CA ILE A 26 9.10 -7.20 13.94
C ILE A 26 8.80 -8.47 13.13
N ILE A 27 7.97 -8.38 12.09
CA ILE A 27 7.63 -9.52 11.24
C ILE A 27 8.87 -10.09 10.55
N TRP A 28 9.72 -9.21 10.00
CA TRP A 28 10.91 -9.64 9.28
C TRP A 28 11.92 -10.29 10.20
N LYS A 29 12.07 -9.78 11.43
CA LYS A 29 12.92 -10.40 12.45
C LYS A 29 12.41 -11.79 12.83
N LYS A 30 11.11 -11.96 13.07
CA LYS A 30 10.51 -13.25 13.44
C LYS A 30 10.68 -14.30 12.33
N ARG A 31 10.44 -13.93 11.07
CA ARG A 31 10.54 -14.86 9.92
C ARG A 31 11.97 -15.20 9.51
N LYS A 32 12.97 -14.40 9.89
CA LYS A 32 14.39 -14.73 9.69
C LYS A 32 14.81 -15.95 10.54
N VAL A 33 14.19 -16.13 11.71
CA VAL A 33 14.46 -17.25 12.63
C VAL A 33 13.83 -18.56 12.12
N GLU A 34 12.66 -18.48 11.47
CA GLU A 34 11.92 -19.65 10.97
C GLU A 34 12.36 -20.12 9.56
N GLY A 35 13.37 -19.49 8.94
CA GLY A 35 13.75 -19.75 7.54
C GLY A 35 12.66 -19.37 6.51
N ALA A 36 11.53 -18.84 6.98
CA ALA A 36 10.30 -18.57 6.24
C ALA A 36 10.23 -17.14 5.69
N ASN A 37 11.38 -16.56 5.33
CA ASN A 37 11.44 -15.22 4.73
C ASN A 37 11.04 -15.25 3.24
N GLN A 38 10.13 -16.14 2.86
CA GLN A 38 9.84 -16.49 1.48
C GLN A 38 8.53 -15.84 1.03
N VAL A 39 8.51 -15.44 -0.24
CA VAL A 39 7.33 -14.91 -0.90
C VAL A 39 6.26 -16.01 -1.00
N ALA A 40 5.00 -15.67 -0.77
CA ALA A 40 3.89 -16.61 -0.82
C ALA A 40 2.59 -15.96 -1.30
N TRP A 41 1.61 -16.78 -1.67
CA TRP A 41 0.22 -16.35 -1.85
C TRP A 41 -0.43 -16.00 -0.51
N SER A 42 -1.41 -15.12 -0.54
CA SER A 42 -2.22 -14.77 0.62
C SER A 42 -3.21 -15.89 0.93
N THR A 43 -3.45 -16.13 2.21
CA THR A 43 -4.60 -16.91 2.64
C THR A 43 -5.88 -16.07 2.52
N ASN A 44 -7.05 -16.72 2.48
CA ASN A 44 -8.34 -16.01 2.44
C ASN A 44 -8.49 -15.01 3.60
N ASN A 45 -7.99 -15.38 4.79
CA ASN A 45 -8.01 -14.50 5.96
C ASN A 45 -7.12 -13.26 5.76
N GLU A 46 -5.95 -13.41 5.13
CA GLU A 46 -5.06 -12.29 4.85
C GLU A 46 -5.65 -11.36 3.79
N LEU A 47 -6.27 -11.92 2.76
CA LEU A 47 -6.97 -11.13 1.75
C LEU A 47 -8.17 -10.38 2.36
N LEU A 48 -8.95 -11.04 3.22
CA LEU A 48 -10.05 -10.41 3.95
C LEU A 48 -9.55 -9.24 4.82
N ILE A 49 -8.45 -9.44 5.55
CA ILE A 49 -7.85 -8.36 6.35
C ILE A 49 -7.38 -7.21 5.46
N ALA A 50 -6.75 -7.49 4.31
CA ALA A 50 -6.32 -6.46 3.38
C ALA A 50 -7.51 -5.66 2.82
N VAL A 51 -8.60 -6.34 2.47
CA VAL A 51 -9.85 -5.68 2.05
C VAL A 51 -10.42 -4.82 3.18
N MET A 52 -10.46 -5.34 4.41
CA MET A 52 -10.93 -4.57 5.57
C MET A 52 -10.06 -3.34 5.83
N ILE A 53 -8.73 -3.45 5.69
CA ILE A 53 -7.81 -2.30 5.79
C ILE A 53 -8.15 -1.26 4.71
N SER A 54 -8.41 -1.68 3.47
CA SER A 54 -8.78 -0.77 2.39
C SER A 54 -10.14 -0.10 2.64
N VAL A 55 -11.15 -0.85 3.10
CA VAL A 55 -12.49 -0.31 3.36
C VAL A 55 -12.49 0.64 4.55
N VAL A 56 -11.92 0.23 5.69
CA VAL A 56 -11.82 1.08 6.89
C VAL A 56 -10.95 2.29 6.59
N GLY A 57 -9.79 2.07 5.97
CA GLY A 57 -8.90 3.14 5.54
C GLY A 57 -9.59 4.14 4.62
N PHE A 58 -10.44 3.69 3.70
CA PHE A 58 -11.20 4.57 2.80
C PHE A 58 -12.09 5.52 3.59
N PHE A 59 -12.89 5.02 4.53
CA PHE A 59 -13.76 5.88 5.34
C PHE A 59 -12.97 6.85 6.21
N VAL A 60 -11.86 6.39 6.81
CA VAL A 60 -10.96 7.25 7.61
C VAL A 60 -10.38 8.37 6.75
N PHE A 61 -9.78 8.03 5.60
CA PHE A 61 -9.20 9.01 4.70
C PHE A 61 -10.24 9.95 4.13
N TYR A 62 -11.39 9.44 3.70
CA TYR A 62 -12.46 10.27 3.16
C TYR A 62 -12.98 11.26 4.21
N PHE A 63 -13.19 10.81 5.44
CA PHE A 63 -13.62 11.69 6.54
C PHE A 63 -12.57 12.77 6.84
N VAL A 64 -11.30 12.40 6.91
CA VAL A 64 -10.20 13.34 7.16
C VAL A 64 -10.08 14.34 6.02
N LEU A 65 -10.03 13.87 4.78
CA LEU A 65 -9.88 14.72 3.59
C LEU A 65 -11.07 15.67 3.43
N ARG A 66 -12.30 15.20 3.70
CA ARG A 66 -13.50 16.03 3.57
C ARG A 66 -13.60 17.12 4.64
N ASN A 67 -13.19 16.83 5.88
CA ASN A 67 -13.40 17.74 7.01
C ASN A 67 -12.17 18.59 7.35
N HIS A 68 -10.98 18.18 6.92
CA HIS A 68 -9.71 18.79 7.33
C HIS A 68 -8.80 19.17 6.16
N THR A 69 -9.23 18.98 4.91
CA THR A 69 -8.39 19.30 3.73
C THR A 69 -9.23 19.91 2.62
N ASP A 70 -8.64 20.85 1.88
CA ASP A 70 -9.24 21.41 0.65
C ASP A 70 -8.94 20.51 -0.56
N SER A 71 -9.18 19.19 -0.45
CA SER A 71 -9.03 18.32 -1.61
C SER A 71 -10.25 18.44 -2.51
N ASP A 72 -10.03 18.73 -3.79
CA ASP A 72 -11.09 18.80 -4.80
C ASP A 72 -11.65 17.42 -5.18
N VAL A 73 -10.94 16.33 -4.85
CA VAL A 73 -11.28 14.96 -5.23
C VAL A 73 -11.08 13.97 -4.06
N PRO A 74 -11.70 14.23 -2.89
CA PRO A 74 -11.43 13.51 -1.64
C PRO A 74 -11.82 12.03 -1.71
N LEU A 75 -12.81 11.69 -2.55
CA LEU A 75 -13.24 10.30 -2.77
C LEU A 75 -12.14 9.47 -3.43
N LEU A 76 -11.56 9.99 -4.50
CA LEU A 76 -10.54 9.28 -5.27
C LEU A 76 -9.20 9.26 -4.54
N ASP A 77 -8.87 10.34 -3.83
CA ASP A 77 -7.70 10.38 -2.94
C ASP A 77 -7.80 9.34 -1.83
N ALA A 78 -8.96 9.26 -1.16
CA ALA A 78 -9.18 8.27 -0.11
C ALA A 78 -9.04 6.84 -0.65
N PHE A 79 -9.56 6.56 -1.84
CA PHE A 79 -9.45 5.25 -2.49
C PHE A 79 -8.01 4.87 -2.81
N VAL A 80 -7.23 5.80 -3.38
CA VAL A 80 -5.81 5.58 -3.68
C VAL A 80 -5.05 5.30 -2.40
N SER A 81 -5.19 6.15 -1.38
CA SER A 81 -4.46 6.01 -0.11
C SER A 81 -4.85 4.72 0.63
N SER A 82 -6.13 4.37 0.70
CA SER A 82 -6.58 3.17 1.42
C SER A 82 -6.16 1.87 0.74
N THR A 83 -6.23 1.82 -0.59
CA THR A 83 -5.80 0.66 -1.37
C THR A 83 -4.28 0.49 -1.28
N ALA A 84 -3.51 1.60 -1.32
CA ALA A 84 -2.08 1.57 -1.10
C ALA A 84 -1.71 1.03 0.29
N TRP A 85 -2.44 1.42 1.35
CA TRP A 85 -2.21 0.92 2.70
C TRP A 85 -2.42 -0.59 2.82
N ALA A 86 -3.48 -1.13 2.21
CA ALA A 86 -3.72 -2.57 2.14
C ALA A 86 -2.57 -3.29 1.39
N GLY A 87 -2.11 -2.72 0.27
CA GLY A 87 -0.94 -3.21 -0.47
C GLY A 87 0.33 -3.23 0.37
N MET A 88 0.62 -2.15 1.10
CA MET A 88 1.79 -2.05 1.97
C MET A 88 1.76 -3.07 3.11
N TRP A 89 0.60 -3.35 3.69
CA TRP A 89 0.46 -4.40 4.70
C TRP A 89 0.76 -5.80 4.13
N LEU A 90 0.25 -6.11 2.94
CA LEU A 90 0.57 -7.37 2.23
C LEU A 90 2.06 -7.45 1.86
N LEU A 91 2.65 -6.32 1.44
CA LEU A 91 4.07 -6.22 1.12
C LEU A 91 4.94 -6.51 2.34
N ALA A 92 4.61 -5.92 3.50
CA ALA A 92 5.29 -6.19 4.77
C ALA A 92 5.26 -7.69 5.13
N LYS A 93 4.17 -8.38 4.77
CA LYS A 93 3.98 -9.83 4.96
C LYS A 93 4.54 -10.70 3.82
N ARG A 94 5.20 -10.10 2.81
CA ARG A 94 5.76 -10.75 1.61
C ARG A 94 4.73 -11.55 0.81
N LYS A 95 3.51 -10.99 0.66
CA LYS A 95 2.42 -11.61 -0.09
C LYS A 95 2.32 -11.06 -1.50
N ILE A 96 2.23 -11.93 -2.51
CA ILE A 96 2.28 -11.51 -3.92
C ILE A 96 1.14 -10.59 -4.35
N GLU A 97 -0.03 -10.70 -3.72
CA GLU A 97 -1.20 -9.86 -4.00
C GLU A 97 -0.95 -8.38 -3.66
N ASN A 98 0.09 -8.07 -2.88
CA ASN A 98 0.51 -6.68 -2.63
C ASN A 98 0.64 -5.88 -3.94
N TRP A 99 1.20 -6.48 -4.98
CA TRP A 99 1.45 -5.81 -6.25
C TRP A 99 0.16 -5.45 -6.98
N ILE A 100 -0.90 -6.25 -6.79
CA ILE A 100 -2.22 -5.98 -7.36
C ILE A 100 -2.82 -4.76 -6.67
N PHE A 101 -2.85 -4.74 -5.34
CA PHE A 101 -3.36 -3.59 -4.57
C PHE A 101 -2.58 -2.31 -4.88
N LEU A 102 -1.25 -2.38 -4.90
CA LEU A 102 -0.41 -1.23 -5.22
C LEU A 102 -0.65 -0.72 -6.66
N ASN A 103 -0.85 -1.61 -7.64
CA ASN A 103 -1.15 -1.19 -9.00
C ASN A 103 -2.56 -0.63 -9.19
N VAL A 104 -3.56 -1.16 -8.50
CA VAL A 104 -4.92 -0.57 -8.49
C VAL A 104 -4.87 0.85 -7.90
N SER A 105 -4.06 1.07 -6.86
CA SER A 105 -3.81 2.42 -6.36
C SER A 105 -3.11 3.30 -7.40
N ASN A 106 -2.01 2.81 -8.00
CA ASN A 106 -1.20 3.59 -8.94
C ASN A 106 -1.98 3.99 -10.20
N ILE A 107 -2.78 3.08 -10.79
CA ILE A 107 -3.53 3.38 -12.02
C ILE A 107 -4.55 4.50 -11.83
N VAL A 108 -5.14 4.61 -10.63
CA VAL A 108 -6.06 5.71 -10.28
C VAL A 108 -5.27 6.97 -9.88
N ALA A 109 -4.13 6.82 -9.22
CA ALA A 109 -3.28 7.94 -8.80
C ALA A 109 -2.67 8.72 -9.99
N ILE A 110 -2.26 8.05 -11.06
CA ILE A 110 -1.62 8.69 -12.22
C ILE A 110 -2.47 9.83 -12.81
N PRO A 111 -3.73 9.62 -13.24
CA PRO A 111 -4.55 10.70 -13.80
C PRO A 111 -4.87 11.78 -12.75
N LEU A 112 -5.05 11.42 -11.47
CA LEU A 112 -5.26 12.38 -10.40
C LEU A 112 -4.05 13.32 -10.21
N LEU A 113 -2.83 12.80 -10.30
CA LEU A 113 -1.62 13.59 -10.13
C LEU A 113 -1.41 14.56 -11.29
N PHE A 114 -1.79 14.18 -12.52
CA PHE A 114 -1.82 15.13 -13.64
C PHE A 114 -2.90 16.20 -13.44
N HIS A 115 -4.10 15.82 -12.99
CA HIS A 115 -5.17 16.78 -12.66
C HIS A 115 -4.72 17.79 -11.59
N LYS A 116 -3.98 17.33 -10.58
CA LYS A 116 -3.40 18.14 -9.51
C LYS A 116 -2.16 18.95 -9.91
N LYS A 117 -1.74 18.88 -11.18
CA LYS A 117 -0.53 19.55 -11.70
C LYS A 117 0.74 19.16 -10.96
N LEU A 118 0.86 17.90 -10.57
CA LEU A 118 2.02 17.31 -9.88
C LEU A 118 2.78 16.33 -10.80
N PRO A 119 3.44 16.79 -11.87
CA PRO A 119 4.02 15.93 -12.91
C PRO A 119 5.16 15.05 -12.38
N LEU A 120 5.99 15.55 -11.46
CA LEU A 120 7.08 14.77 -10.89
C LEU A 120 6.57 13.54 -10.13
N MET A 121 5.52 13.73 -9.32
CA MET A 121 4.88 12.64 -8.59
C MET A 121 4.19 11.68 -9.55
N ALA A 122 3.52 12.18 -10.59
CA ALA A 122 2.92 11.34 -11.62
C ALA A 122 3.97 10.44 -12.31
N CYS A 123 5.13 10.99 -12.68
CA CYS A 123 6.23 10.23 -13.27
C CYS A 123 6.75 9.15 -12.32
N LEU A 124 6.95 9.48 -11.03
CA LEU A 124 7.33 8.49 -10.02
C LEU A 124 6.27 7.38 -9.88
N THR A 125 4.99 7.74 -9.85
CA THR A 125 3.90 6.76 -9.75
C THR A 125 3.82 5.86 -11.00
N ILE A 126 4.07 6.39 -12.20
CA ILE A 126 4.19 5.59 -13.43
C ILE A 126 5.35 4.60 -13.30
N PHE A 127 6.52 5.05 -12.83
CA PHE A 127 7.65 4.18 -12.59
C PHE A 127 7.30 3.06 -11.58
N LEU A 128 6.66 3.41 -10.46
CA LEU A 128 6.21 2.44 -9.46
C LEU A 128 5.18 1.45 -10.01
N PHE A 129 4.29 1.90 -10.89
CA PHE A 129 3.33 1.03 -11.58
C PHE A 129 4.04 -0.04 -12.41
N VAL A 130 5.05 0.36 -13.19
CA VAL A 130 5.88 -0.55 -13.99
C VAL A 130 6.65 -1.52 -13.08
N VAL A 131 7.27 -1.02 -12.01
CA VAL A 131 7.98 -1.85 -11.01
C VAL A 131 7.05 -2.90 -10.41
N ALA A 132 5.81 -2.54 -10.09
CA ALA A 132 4.86 -3.48 -9.51
C ALA A 132 4.42 -4.57 -10.48
N ILE A 133 4.34 -4.30 -11.79
CA ILE A 133 4.11 -5.34 -12.81
C ILE A 133 5.26 -6.35 -12.80
N PHE A 134 6.51 -5.88 -12.85
CA PHE A 134 7.68 -6.76 -12.83
C PHE A 134 7.81 -7.50 -11.50
N GLY A 135 7.57 -6.82 -10.38
CA GLY A 135 7.55 -7.40 -9.05
C GLY A 135 6.57 -8.56 -8.93
N PHE A 136 5.36 -8.42 -9.49
CA PHE A 136 4.38 -9.51 -9.52
C PHE A 136 4.88 -10.72 -10.33
N ILE A 137 5.41 -10.48 -11.53
CA ILE A 137 5.91 -11.54 -12.41
C ILE A 137 7.07 -12.29 -11.74
N ASP A 138 8.02 -11.58 -11.14
CA ASP A 138 9.19 -12.17 -10.50
C ASP A 138 8.81 -12.96 -9.25
N TRP A 139 7.90 -12.42 -8.43
CA TRP A 139 7.40 -13.12 -7.25
C TRP A 139 6.62 -14.39 -7.62
N LYS A 140 5.85 -14.35 -8.71
CA LYS A 140 5.16 -15.54 -9.23
C LYS A 140 6.14 -16.63 -9.66
N LYS A 141 7.24 -16.25 -10.33
CA LYS A 141 8.32 -17.18 -10.72
C LYS A 141 9.00 -17.79 -9.49
N ILE A 142 9.27 -17.00 -8.46
CA ILE A 142 9.88 -17.46 -7.20
C ILE A 142 8.99 -18.52 -6.53
N ILE A 143 7.69 -18.26 -6.41
CA ILE A 143 6.73 -19.20 -5.82
C ILE A 143 6.66 -20.49 -6.66
N GLY A 144 6.57 -20.37 -8.00
CA GLY A 144 6.48 -21.53 -8.89
C GLY A 144 7.71 -22.45 -8.81
N LYS A 145 8.92 -21.89 -8.83
CA LYS A 145 10.18 -22.65 -8.66
C LYS A 145 10.25 -23.39 -7.33
N ARG A 146 9.65 -22.84 -6.26
CA ARG A 146 9.60 -23.49 -4.95
C ARG A 146 8.65 -24.69 -4.94
N SER A 147 7.45 -24.55 -5.52
CA SER A 147 6.48 -25.65 -5.61
C SER A 147 7.11 -26.90 -6.23
N LEU A 148 7.95 -26.72 -7.25
CA LEU A 148 8.64 -27.80 -7.95
C LEU A 148 9.79 -28.45 -7.17
N ARG A 149 10.39 -27.77 -6.17
CA ARG A 149 11.43 -28.35 -5.30
C ARG A 149 10.87 -29.14 -4.11
N THR A 150 9.57 -29.04 -3.87
CA THR A 150 8.91 -29.64 -2.69
C THR A 150 8.18 -30.94 -3.06
N ILE A 151 8.16 -31.29 -4.36
CA ILE A 151 7.70 -32.58 -4.93
C ILE A 151 8.96 -33.40 -5.21
#